data_AF-A0A0N0V0Y0-F1
#
_entry.id   AF-A0A0N0V0Y0-F1
#
_cell.length_a   1.000
_cell.length_b   1.000
_cell.length_c   1.000
_cell.angle_alpha   90.00
_cell.angle_beta   90.00
_cell.angle_gamma   90.00
#
_symmetry.space_group_name_H-M   'P 1'
#
loop_
_entity.id
_entity.type
_entity.pdbx_description
1 polymer ?
#
loop_
_entity_poly.entity_id
_entity_poly.type
_entity_poly.pdbx_seq_one_letter_code
_entity_poly.pdbx_strand_id
1 'polypeptide(L)' 'MKMTDWVEFLNSFLELSNYPILKDKGKVSALEAKLKAEQEYEVYRVRQDKDYISDFDKEIKRISGNI' A
#
# COMPACT_ATOMS: atom_id res chain seq x y z
N MET A 1 -25.05 23.34 -17.36
CA MET A 1 -24.19 22.20 -16.94
C MET A 1 -24.10 22.18 -15.44
N LYS A 2 -24.37 21.02 -14.84
CA LYS A 2 -24.19 20.76 -13.41
C LYS A 2 -22.89 19.99 -13.19
N MET A 3 -22.39 19.97 -11.96
CA MET A 3 -21.21 19.18 -11.59
C MET A 3 -21.37 17.69 -11.90
N THR A 4 -22.62 17.18 -11.89
CA THR A 4 -22.94 15.80 -12.27
C THR A 4 -22.57 15.49 -13.72
N ASP A 5 -22.82 16.41 -14.65
CA ASP A 5 -22.57 16.23 -16.08
C ASP A 5 -21.05 16.13 -16.37
N TRP A 6 -20.24 16.88 -15.60
CA TRP A 6 -18.78 16.84 -15.67
C TRP A 6 -18.19 15.54 -15.15
N VAL A 7 -18.81 14.94 -14.12
CA VAL A 7 -18.37 13.65 -13.56
C VAL A 7 -18.61 12.52 -14.55
N GLU A 8 -19.76 12.50 -15.21
CA GLU A 8 -20.06 11.51 -16.25
C GLU A 8 -19.12 11.60 -17.45
N PHE A 9 -18.83 12.82 -17.91
CA PHE A 9 -17.87 13.06 -18.99
C PHE A 9 -16.47 12.56 -18.64
N LEU A 10 -15.98 12.87 -17.43
CA LEU A 10 -14.66 12.45 -16.97
C LEU A 10 -14.55 10.93 -16.82
N ASN A 11 -15.57 10.29 -16.25
CA ASN A 11 -15.61 8.82 -16.13
C ASN A 11 -15.58 8.15 -17.51
N SER A 12 -16.39 8.65 -18.45
CA SER A 12 -16.41 8.13 -19.84
C SER A 12 -15.06 8.29 -20.53
N PHE A 13 -14.37 9.40 -20.30
CA PHE A 13 -13.02 9.64 -20.84
C PHE A 13 -11.97 8.66 -20.26
N LEU A 14 -12.05 8.38 -18.95
CA LEU A 14 -11.16 7.41 -18.29
C LEU A 14 -11.38 5.99 -18.81
N GLU A 15 -12.64 5.58 -19.04
CA GLU A 15 -12.98 4.28 -19.65
C GLU A 15 -12.41 4.14 -21.06
N LEU A 16 -12.61 5.16 -21.91
CA LEU A 16 -12.07 5.17 -23.28
C LEU A 16 -10.54 5.11 -23.31
N SER A 17 -9.89 5.65 -22.28
CA SER A 17 -8.44 5.69 -22.14
C SER A 17 -7.88 4.45 -21.41
N ASN A 18 -8.70 3.43 -21.13
CA ASN A 18 -8.35 2.22 -20.37
C ASN A 18 -7.74 2.50 -18.99
N TYR A 19 -8.03 3.65 -18.38
CA TYR A 19 -7.65 3.91 -16.99
C TYR A 19 -8.69 3.30 -16.05
N PRO A 20 -8.25 2.62 -14.98
CA PRO A 20 -9.18 2.08 -14.00
C PRO A 20 -9.93 3.21 -13.29
N ILE A 21 -11.26 3.20 -13.38
CA ILE A 21 -12.09 4.08 -12.57
C ILE A 21 -12.07 3.59 -11.13
N LEU A 22 -11.83 4.51 -10.20
CA LEU A 22 -11.89 4.26 -8.77
C LEU A 22 -13.35 4.08 -8.31
N LYS A 23 -13.85 2.84 -8.31
CA LYS A 23 -15.27 2.51 -8.01
C LYS A 23 -15.64 2.61 -6.53
N ASP A 24 -14.69 2.38 -5.62
CA ASP A 24 -14.97 2.29 -4.18
C ASP A 24 -14.58 3.57 -3.40
N LYS A 25 -14.48 4.71 -4.07
CA LYS A 25 -14.11 5.98 -3.42
C LYS A 25 -15.13 6.34 -2.34
N GLY A 26 -14.68 6.41 -1.09
CA GLY A 26 -15.52 6.75 0.08
C GLY A 26 -16.30 5.57 0.67
N LYS A 27 -16.12 4.35 0.16
CA LYS A 27 -16.72 3.13 0.73
C LYS A 27 -16.12 2.73 2.08
N VAL A 28 -14.87 3.13 2.32
CA VAL A 28 -14.14 2.89 3.56
C VAL A 28 -13.94 4.23 4.26
N SER A 29 -14.43 4.33 5.49
CA SER A 29 -14.20 5.50 6.33
C SER A 29 -12.72 5.61 6.71
N ALA A 30 -12.27 6.83 7.05
CA ALA A 30 -10.90 7.04 7.53
C ALA A 30 -10.57 6.16 8.76
N LEU A 31 -11.56 5.90 9.61
CA LEU A 31 -11.43 5.05 10.79
C LEU A 31 -11.20 3.58 10.41
N GLU A 32 -12.02 3.04 9.50
CA GLU A 32 -11.86 1.66 9.02
C GLU A 32 -10.52 1.45 8.31
N ALA A 33 -10.09 2.42 7.50
CA ALA A 33 -8.78 2.37 6.85
C ALA A 33 -7.64 2.35 7.86
N LYS A 34 -7.73 3.16 8.94
CA LYS A 34 -6.74 3.21 10.02
C LYS A 34 -6.68 1.89 10.79
N LEU A 35 -7.83 1.35 11.20
CA LEU A 35 -7.89 0.07 11.92
C LEU A 35 -7.29 -1.07 11.10
N LYS A 36 -7.61 -1.12 9.79
CA LYS A 36 -7.02 -2.12 8.91
C LYS A 36 -5.50 -1.95 8.80
N ALA A 37 -5.00 -0.72 8.65
CA ALA A 37 -3.57 -0.47 8.59
C ALA A 37 -2.84 -0.91 9.87
N GLU A 38 -3.41 -0.66 11.04
CA GLU A 38 -2.85 -1.11 12.33
C GLU A 38 -2.82 -2.64 12.43
N GLN A 39 -3.89 -3.33 12.00
CA GLN A 39 -3.94 -4.80 11.98
C GLN A 39 -2.89 -5.42 11.05
N GLU A 40 -2.75 -4.90 9.83
CA GLU A 40 -1.75 -5.40 8.86
C GLU A 40 -0.32 -5.12 9.35
N TYR A 41 -0.11 -3.99 10.03
CA TYR A 41 1.20 -3.64 10.61
C TYR A 41 1.63 -4.63 11.69
N GLU A 42 0.73 -5.10 12.55
CA GLU A 42 1.05 -6.09 13.58
C GLU A 42 1.57 -7.41 12.98
N VAL A 43 0.96 -7.86 11.88
CA VAL A 43 1.42 -9.06 11.16
C VAL A 43 2.77 -8.81 10.48
N TYR A 44 2.92 -7.65 9.84
CA TYR A 44 4.15 -7.27 9.15
C TYR A 44 5.33 -7.17 10.13
N ARG A 45 5.16 -6.51 11.28
CA ARG A 45 6.21 -6.31 12.29
C ARG A 45 6.82 -7.63 12.73
N VAL A 46 6.00 -8.63 13.04
CA VAL A 46 6.49 -9.96 13.48
C VAL A 46 7.30 -10.65 12.38
N ARG A 47 6.93 -10.49 11.11
CA ARG A 47 7.70 -11.02 9.98
C ARG A 47 9.01 -10.24 9.80
N GLN A 48 8.92 -8.91 9.83
CA GLN A 48 10.05 -8.02 9.65
C GLN A 48 11.11 -8.22 10.75
N ASP A 49 10.72 -8.46 11.99
CA ASP A 49 11.64 -8.77 13.09
C ASP A 49 12.38 -10.09 12.86
N LYS A 50 11.71 -11.10 12.29
CA LYS A 50 12.34 -12.41 11.97
C LYS A 50 13.31 -12.31 10.80
N ASP A 51 12.96 -11.52 9.79
CA ASP A 51 13.75 -11.34 8.57
C ASP A 51 14.77 -10.19 8.70
N TYR A 52 14.78 -9.50 9.84
CA TYR A 52 15.70 -8.40 10.10
C TYR A 52 17.13 -8.93 10.21
N ILE A 53 17.95 -8.60 9.21
CA ILE A 53 19.39 -8.81 9.26
C ILE A 53 20.01 -7.46 9.60
N SER A 54 20.56 -7.35 10.80
CA SER A 54 21.27 -6.14 11.21
C SER A 54 22.48 -5.91 10.31
N ASP A 55 22.82 -4.66 10.05
CA ASP A 55 24.07 -4.33 9.37
C ASP A 55 25.29 -4.82 10.16
N PHE A 56 25.16 -4.98 11.48
CA PHE A 56 26.15 -5.66 12.30
C PHE A 56 26.28 -7.14 11.98
N ASP A 57 25.17 -7.86 11.79
CA ASP A 57 25.19 -9.28 11.39
C ASP A 57 25.82 -9.47 10.01
N LYS A 58 25.57 -8.53 9.08
CA LYS A 58 26.22 -8.50 7.76
C LYS A 58 27.72 -8.28 7.90
N GLU A 59 28.14 -7.36 8.76
CA GLU A 59 29.54 -7.03 8.98
C GLU A 59 30.29 -8.18 9.67
N ILE A 60 29.69 -8.83 10.66
CA ILE A 60 30.25 -10.04 11.29
C ILE A 60 30.37 -11.18 10.28
N LYS A 61 29.36 -11.41 9.42
CA LYS A 61 29.47 -12.41 8.34
C LYS A 61 30.62 -12.10 7.37
N ARG A 62 30.84 -10.81 7.07
CA ARG A 62 31.95 -10.36 6.22
C ARG A 62 33.32 -10.62 6.85
N ILE A 63 33.46 -10.34 8.15
CA ILE A 63 34.72 -10.50 8.89
C ILE A 63 35.01 -11.97 9.24
N SER A 64 33.98 -12.77 9.52
CA SER A 64 34.11 -14.18 9.93
C SER A 64 34.48 -15.16 8.80
N GLY A 65 34.52 -14.70 7.54
CA GLY A 65 35.23 -15.41 6.48
C GLY A 65 34.71 -16.81 6.14
N ASN A 66 33.42 -17.10 6.32
CA ASN A 66 32.81 -18.30 5.72
C ASN A 66 32.51 -18.02 4.25
N ILE A 67 33.46 -18.39 3.39
CA ILE A 67 33.26 -18.68 1.95
C ILE A 67 32.49 -19.98 1.84
#